data_AF-A0A0H2X0X8-F1
#
_entry.id   AF-A0A0H2X0X8-F1
#
_cell.length_a   1.000
_cell.length_b   1.000
_cell.length_c   1.000
_cell.angle_alpha   90.00
_cell.angle_beta   90.00
_cell.angle_gamma   90.00
#
_symmetry.space_group_name_H-M   'P 1'
#
loop_
_entity.id
_entity.type
_entity.pdbx_description
1 polymer ?
#
loop_
_entity_poly.entity_id
_entity_poly.type
_entity_poly.pdbx_seq_one_letter_code
_entity_poly.pdbx_strand_id
1 'polypeptide(L)'
;MEKKKQALCFSCPYCCDGNVAFSVIDLENCLACDCCEASFMFDAEMCDAIRRFSALCLRIYEAKALLGEAAVSVSVQGQSIDVPFQLLFSRFPVFLNLNLAGKLVRVRFMFDSLRGEVLYHRG
;
A
#
# COMPACT_ATOMS: atom_id res chain seq x y z
N MET A 1 -22.97 14.42 -5.08
CA MET A 1 -22.69 13.14 -4.40
C MET A 1 -21.20 13.08 -4.11
N GLU A 2 -20.86 13.28 -2.84
CA GLU A 2 -19.51 13.47 -2.34
C GLU A 2 -18.70 12.18 -2.52
N LYS A 3 -17.60 12.25 -3.29
CA LYS A 3 -16.66 11.14 -3.42
C LYS A 3 -16.06 10.87 -2.03
N LYS A 4 -16.48 9.80 -1.35
CA LYS A 4 -15.82 9.32 -0.12
C LYS A 4 -14.33 9.17 -0.44
N LYS A 5 -13.50 10.06 0.11
CA LYS A 5 -12.03 9.95 0.07
C LYS A 5 -11.68 8.55 0.58
N GLN A 6 -11.09 7.73 -0.29
CA GLN A 6 -10.73 6.36 0.02
C GLN A 6 -9.66 6.40 1.11
N ALA A 7 -10.03 6.04 2.33
CA ALA A 7 -9.11 5.93 3.45
C ALA A 7 -8.35 4.60 3.36
N LEU A 8 -7.04 4.63 3.57
CA LEU A 8 -6.26 3.42 3.85
C LEU A 8 -6.78 2.84 5.16
N CYS A 9 -6.71 1.52 5.33
CA CYS A 9 -7.04 0.93 6.63
C CYS A 9 -6.12 -0.23 6.99
N PHE A 10 -6.09 -0.52 8.28
CA PHE A 10 -5.44 -1.71 8.82
C PHE A 10 -6.35 -2.41 9.83
N SER A 11 -6.16 -3.72 9.99
CA SER A 11 -6.89 -4.52 10.96
C SER A 11 -6.49 -4.13 12.37
N CYS A 12 -7.49 -3.91 13.23
CA CYS A 12 -7.24 -3.51 14.60
C CYS A 12 -6.50 -4.62 15.37
N PRO A 13 -5.39 -4.30 16.06
CA PRO A 13 -4.63 -5.30 16.83
C PRO A 13 -5.31 -5.74 18.13
N TYR A 14 -6.42 -5.10 18.53
CA TYR A 14 -7.12 -5.37 19.80
C TYR A 14 -8.47 -6.09 19.61
N CYS A 15 -9.01 -6.17 18.39
CA CYS A 15 -10.25 -6.89 18.11
C CYS A 15 -10.20 -7.57 16.74
N CYS A 16 -10.89 -8.69 16.58
CA CYS A 16 -10.82 -9.51 15.36
C CYS A 16 -11.57 -8.91 14.16
N ASP A 17 -12.59 -8.07 14.39
CA ASP A 17 -13.50 -7.60 13.34
C ASP A 17 -13.35 -6.10 13.00
N GLY A 18 -12.54 -5.37 13.77
CA GLY A 18 -12.41 -3.93 13.63
C GLY A 18 -11.29 -3.49 12.68
N ASN A 19 -11.48 -2.34 12.06
CA ASN A 19 -10.51 -1.66 11.21
C ASN A 19 -10.23 -0.25 11.72
N VAL A 20 -9.03 0.23 11.38
CA VAL A 20 -8.59 1.59 11.67
C VAL A 20 -8.30 2.26 10.34
N ALA A 21 -9.09 3.28 10.00
CA ALA A 21 -8.97 4.02 8.75
C ALA A 21 -8.08 5.26 8.93
N PHE A 22 -7.26 5.58 7.93
CA PHE A 22 -6.36 6.72 7.92
C PHE A 22 -6.15 7.26 6.49
N SER A 23 -5.59 8.47 6.40
CA SER A 23 -5.27 9.12 5.13
C SER A 23 -3.78 9.43 5.07
N VAL A 24 -3.13 9.24 3.91
CA VAL A 24 -1.72 9.62 3.72
C VAL A 24 -1.50 11.14 3.88
N ILE A 25 -2.56 11.93 3.67
CA ILE A 25 -2.53 13.40 3.81
C ILE A 25 -2.55 13.80 5.30
N ASP A 26 -3.09 12.94 6.16
CA ASP A 26 -3.47 13.29 7.51
C ASP A 26 -3.11 12.12 8.45
N LEU A 27 -1.81 11.97 8.69
CA LEU A 27 -1.21 10.83 9.41
C LEU A 27 -0.98 11.13 10.89
N GLU A 28 -0.91 12.42 11.24
CA GLU A 28 -0.63 12.90 12.58
C GLU A 28 -1.87 12.87 13.51
N ASN A 29 -3.04 12.58 12.97
CA ASN A 29 -4.28 12.52 13.73
C ASN A 29 -4.43 11.22 14.51
N CYS A 30 -5.09 11.30 15.68
CA CYS A 30 -5.51 10.12 16.42
C CYS A 30 -6.49 9.29 15.58
N LEU A 31 -6.17 8.03 15.40
CA LEU A 31 -6.97 7.06 14.67
C LEU A 31 -7.74 6.21 15.66
N ALA A 32 -9.00 5.89 15.37
CA ALA A 32 -9.81 5.04 16.22
C ALA A 32 -10.26 3.78 15.45
N CYS A 33 -10.31 2.65 16.15
CA CYS A 33 -10.95 1.47 15.62
C CYS A 33 -12.47 1.67 15.54
N ASP A 34 -13.06 1.28 14.42
CA ASP A 34 -14.51 1.31 14.18
C ASP A 34 -15.34 0.30 15.02
N CYS A 35 -14.69 -0.63 15.72
CA CYS A 35 -15.35 -1.68 16.49
C CYS A 35 -15.09 -1.59 18.00
N CYS A 36 -13.84 -1.37 18.43
CA CYS A 36 -13.48 -1.37 19.86
C CYS A 36 -13.08 0.02 20.38
N GLU A 37 -13.15 1.06 19.53
CA GLU A 37 -12.79 2.45 19.84
C GLU A 37 -11.34 2.65 20.35
N ALA A 38 -10.50 1.61 20.29
CA ALA A 38 -9.10 1.70 20.62
C ALA A 38 -8.44 2.78 19.76
N SER A 39 -7.70 3.68 20.43
CA SER A 39 -7.02 4.80 19.81
C SER A 39 -5.57 4.47 19.46
N PHE A 40 -5.12 4.93 18.31
CA PHE A 40 -3.80 4.74 17.76
C PHE A 40 -3.24 6.07 17.26
N MET A 41 -1.93 6.18 17.28
CA MET A 41 -1.21 7.30 16.70
C MET A 41 0.03 6.75 16.02
N PHE A 42 0.29 7.15 14.78
CA PHE A 42 1.53 6.81 14.11
C PHE A 42 2.66 7.66 14.70
N ASP A 43 3.82 7.04 14.89
CA ASP A 43 5.02 7.80 15.23
C ASP A 43 5.61 8.48 13.97
N ALA A 44 6.60 9.34 14.19
CA ALA A 44 7.22 10.11 13.11
C ALA A 44 7.89 9.21 12.05
N GLU A 45 8.46 8.08 12.45
CA GLU A 45 9.10 7.13 11.54
C GLU A 45 8.08 6.46 10.62
N MET A 46 6.94 6.04 11.17
CA MET A 46 5.84 5.48 10.40
C MET A 46 5.24 6.52 9.44
N CYS A 47 5.04 7.76 9.90
CA CYS A 47 4.54 8.83 9.05
C CYS A 47 5.47 9.07 7.84
N ASP A 48 6.78 9.14 8.07
CA ASP A 48 7.77 9.29 6.99
C ASP A 48 7.78 8.06 6.06
N ALA A 49 7.75 6.84 6.60
CA ALA A 49 7.71 5.61 5.82
C ALA A 49 6.47 5.53 4.92
N ILE A 50 5.28 5.84 5.44
CA ILE A 50 4.02 5.83 4.68
C ILE A 50 4.08 6.88 3.55
N ARG A 51 4.59 8.09 3.83
CA ARG A 51 4.74 9.15 2.83
C ARG A 51 5.70 8.76 1.71
N ARG A 52 6.89 8.26 2.05
CA ARG A 52 7.88 7.81 1.06
C ARG A 52 7.36 6.66 0.22
N PHE A 53 6.67 5.71 0.85
CA PHE A 53 6.07 4.58 0.14
C PHE A 53 4.99 5.04 -0.83
N SER A 54 4.11 5.94 -0.42
CA SER A 54 3.09 6.53 -1.29
C SER A 54 3.72 7.30 -2.47
N ALA A 55 4.81 8.02 -2.23
CA ALA A 55 5.54 8.72 -3.30
C ALA A 55 6.17 7.73 -4.29
N LEU A 56 6.81 6.66 -3.80
CA LEU A 56 7.36 5.60 -4.64
C LEU A 56 6.28 4.94 -5.50
N CYS A 57 5.14 4.62 -4.88
CA CYS A 57 3.95 4.08 -5.53
C CYS A 57 3.51 4.95 -6.72
N LEU A 58 3.45 6.27 -6.53
CA LEU A 58 3.10 7.21 -7.59
C LEU A 58 4.16 7.24 -8.71
N ARG A 59 5.46 7.25 -8.35
CA ARG A 59 6.54 7.25 -9.35
C ARG A 59 6.53 6.00 -10.23
N ILE A 60 6.27 4.84 -9.63
CA ILE A 60 6.10 3.58 -10.35
C ILE A 60 4.92 3.67 -11.33
N TYR A 61 3.80 4.23 -10.87
CA TYR A 61 2.62 4.42 -11.72
C TYR A 61 2.89 5.38 -12.89
N GLU A 62 3.56 6.51 -12.65
CA GLU A 62 3.98 7.45 -13.70
C GLU A 62 4.93 6.79 -14.71
N ALA A 63 5.83 5.92 -14.24
CA ALA A 63 6.76 5.19 -15.07
C ALA A 63 6.12 4.01 -15.82
N LYS A 64 4.82 3.71 -15.64
CA LYS A 64 4.15 2.53 -16.21
C LYS A 64 4.35 2.38 -17.73
N ALA A 65 4.31 3.49 -18.48
CA ALA A 65 4.53 3.45 -19.93
C ALA A 65 5.96 3.01 -20.29
N LEU A 66 6.96 3.60 -19.64
CA LEU A 66 8.38 3.23 -19.81
C LEU A 66 8.65 1.80 -19.33
N LEU A 67 8.04 1.40 -18.22
CA LEU A 67 8.15 0.05 -17.65
C LEU A 67 7.43 -1.01 -18.50
N GLY A 68 6.48 -0.61 -19.35
CA GLY A 68 5.88 -1.47 -20.37
C GLY A 68 6.87 -1.91 -21.45
N GLU A 69 7.88 -1.07 -21.73
CA GLU A 69 8.93 -1.34 -22.70
C GLU A 69 10.21 -1.91 -22.06
N ALA A 70 10.27 -1.96 -20.73
CA ALA A 70 11.39 -2.50 -19.99
C ALA A 70 11.23 -4.01 -19.71
N ALA A 71 12.35 -4.73 -19.71
CA ALA A 71 12.41 -6.13 -19.27
C ALA A 71 13.53 -6.33 -18.26
N VAL A 72 13.32 -7.24 -17.32
CA VAL A 72 14.36 -7.76 -16.43
C VAL A 72 14.83 -9.08 -17.00
N SER A 73 16.11 -9.18 -17.32
CA SER A 73 16.69 -10.43 -17.76
C SER A 73 17.09 -11.28 -16.56
N VAL A 74 16.63 -12.52 -16.52
CA VAL A 74 16.93 -13.50 -15.47
C VAL A 74 17.62 -14.69 -16.12
N SER A 75 18.77 -15.10 -15.58
CA SER A 75 19.47 -16.30 -16.05
C SER A 75 19.00 -17.51 -15.26
N VAL A 76 18.36 -18.46 -15.94
CA VAL A 76 17.90 -19.72 -15.37
C VAL A 76 18.58 -20.86 -16.13
N GLN A 77 19.39 -21.65 -15.43
CA GLN A 77 20.11 -22.80 -16.00
C GLN A 77 20.93 -22.46 -17.26
N GLY A 78 21.51 -21.26 -17.32
CA GLY A 78 22.32 -20.80 -18.45
C GLY A 78 21.53 -20.23 -19.63
N GLN A 79 20.20 -20.16 -19.53
CA GLN A 79 19.35 -19.46 -20.49
C GLN A 79 18.91 -18.13 -19.89
N SER A 80 19.07 -17.05 -20.65
CA SER A 80 18.57 -15.72 -20.28
C SER A 80 17.11 -15.60 -20.74
N ILE A 81 16.25 -15.29 -19.79
CA ILE A 81 14.82 -15.07 -20.01
C ILE A 81 14.52 -13.62 -19.67
N ASP A 82 14.03 -12.87 -20.64
CA ASP A 82 13.57 -11.51 -20.43
C ASP A 82 12.14 -11.52 -19.93
N VAL A 83 11.95 -11.01 -18.72
CA VAL A 83 10.64 -10.87 -18.07
C VAL A 83 10.18 -9.42 -18.22
N PRO A 84 9.10 -9.15 -18.98
CA PRO A 84 8.55 -7.80 -19.09
C PRO A 84 8.19 -7.24 -17.72
N PHE A 85 8.66 -6.02 -17.43
CA PHE A 85 8.45 -5.38 -16.13
C PHE A 85 6.96 -5.19 -15.81
N GLN A 86 6.12 -5.01 -16.84
CA GLN A 86 4.67 -4.90 -16.71
C GLN A 86 4.01 -6.11 -16.02
N LEU A 87 4.56 -7.32 -16.16
CA LEU A 87 4.02 -8.52 -15.50
C LEU A 87 4.16 -8.44 -13.98
N LEU A 88 5.21 -7.77 -13.48
CA LEU A 88 5.44 -7.56 -12.05
C LEU A 88 4.45 -6.57 -11.42
N PHE A 89 3.78 -5.72 -12.22
CA PHE A 89 2.81 -4.75 -11.70
C PHE A 89 1.35 -5.18 -11.86
N SER A 90 1.04 -6.02 -12.86
CA SER A 90 -0.36 -6.41 -13.14
C SER A 90 -0.97 -7.40 -12.14
N ARG A 91 -0.15 -8.10 -11.35
CA ARG A 91 -0.63 -9.21 -10.48
C ARG A 91 -0.15 -9.18 -9.03
N PHE A 92 0.66 -8.21 -8.64
CA PHE A 92 1.23 -8.19 -7.29
C PHE A 92 0.52 -7.18 -6.41
N PRO A 93 -0.34 -7.61 -5.46
CA PRO A 93 -0.77 -6.73 -4.38
C PRO A 93 0.47 -6.26 -3.62
N VAL A 94 0.62 -4.94 -3.50
CA VAL A 94 1.74 -4.34 -2.78
C VAL A 94 1.36 -4.27 -1.31
N PHE A 95 2.23 -4.73 -0.43
CA PHE A 95 1.99 -4.70 1.02
C PHE A 95 3.08 -3.90 1.73
N LEU A 96 2.67 -3.00 2.61
CA LEU A 96 3.54 -2.33 3.56
C LEU A 96 3.33 -2.99 4.92
N ASN A 97 4.38 -3.55 5.50
CA ASN A 97 4.32 -4.06 6.87
C ASN A 97 4.83 -2.98 7.82
N LEU A 98 4.02 -2.64 8.82
CA LEU A 98 4.30 -1.65 9.86
C LEU A 98 4.38 -2.37 11.21
N ASN A 99 5.25 -1.93 12.12
CA ASN A 99 5.33 -2.47 13.47
C ASN A 99 4.65 -1.53 14.47
N LEU A 100 3.36 -1.73 14.72
CA LEU A 100 2.58 -0.89 15.63
C LEU A 100 2.64 -1.45 17.05
N ALA A 101 3.36 -0.77 17.95
CA ALA A 101 3.49 -1.16 19.37
C ALA A 101 3.91 -2.63 19.58
N GLY A 102 4.86 -3.13 18.78
CA GLY A 102 5.33 -4.52 18.85
C GLY A 102 4.50 -5.52 18.05
N LYS A 103 3.43 -5.09 17.36
CA LYS A 103 2.59 -5.94 16.53
C LYS A 103 2.79 -5.62 15.04
N LEU A 104 3.02 -6.65 14.24
CA LEU A 104 3.15 -6.51 12.79
C LEU A 104 1.77 -6.30 12.17
N VAL A 105 1.59 -5.15 11.52
CA VAL A 105 0.37 -4.74 10.83
C VAL A 105 0.66 -4.68 9.33
N ARG A 106 -0.18 -5.31 8.51
CA ARG A 106 -0.02 -5.34 7.06
C ARG A 106 -1.04 -4.43 6.39
N VAL A 107 -0.56 -3.41 5.66
CA VAL A 107 -1.38 -2.52 4.84
C VAL A 107 -1.26 -2.92 3.38
N ARG A 108 -2.38 -3.20 2.73
CA ARG A 108 -2.42 -3.54 1.30
C ARG A 108 -2.67 -2.29 0.46
N PHE A 109 -1.77 -2.04 -0.48
CA PHE A 109 -1.88 -1.05 -1.55
C PHE A 109 -2.25 -1.78 -2.85
N MET A 110 -3.37 -1.42 -3.48
CA MET A 110 -3.68 -1.87 -4.83
C MET A 110 -3.65 -0.67 -5.77
N PHE A 111 -3.23 -0.88 -7.00
CA PHE A 111 -3.25 0.17 -8.03
C PHE A 111 -4.30 -0.20 -9.04
N ASP A 112 -5.33 0.63 -9.17
CA ASP A 112 -6.25 0.51 -10.30
C ASP A 112 -5.68 1.27 -11.48
N SER A 113 -5.12 0.48 -12.38
CA SER A 113 -4.45 0.97 -13.56
C SER A 113 -5.39 1.51 -14.65
N LEU A 114 -6.71 1.35 -14.49
CA LEU A 114 -7.76 1.92 -15.36
C LEU A 114 -8.25 3.28 -14.86
N ARG A 115 -8.09 3.57 -13.56
CA ARG A 115 -8.57 4.81 -12.93
C ARG A 115 -7.46 5.76 -12.50
N GLY A 116 -6.21 5.30 -12.47
CA GLY A 116 -5.08 6.07 -11.93
C GLY A 116 -5.20 6.32 -10.43
N GLU A 117 -5.93 5.43 -9.74
CA GLU A 117 -6.25 5.54 -8.32
C GLU A 117 -5.62 4.34 -7.58
N VAL A 118 -5.02 4.58 -6.41
CA VAL A 118 -4.59 3.51 -5.51
C VAL A 118 -5.83 3.00 -4.77
N LEU A 119 -6.36 1.85 -5.18
CA LEU A 119 -7.49 1.19 -4.52
C LEU A 119 -7.01 0.33 -3.34
N TYR A 120 -7.89 0.10 -2.37
CA TYR A 120 -7.63 -0.82 -1.25
C TYR A 120 -8.76 -1.86 -1.15
N HIS A 121 -8.43 -3.10 -0.78
CA HIS A 121 -9.39 -4.18 -0.58
C HIS A 121 -9.09 -4.96 0.70
N ARG A 122 -10.14 -5.15 1.49
CA ARG A 122 -10.22 -6.04 2.65
C ARG A 122 -9.88 -7.47 2.21
N GLY A 123 -8.94 -8.12 2.91
CA GLY A 123 -8.73 -9.56 2.84
C GLY A 123 -9.58 -10.24 3.90
#